data_AF-A0A1J5E3G3-F1
#
_entry.id   AF-A0A1J5E3G3-F1
#
_cell.length_a   1.000
_cell.length_b   1.000
_cell.length_c   1.000
_cell.angle_alpha   90.00
_cell.angle_beta   90.00
_cell.angle_gamma   90.00
#
_symmetry.space_group_name_H-M   'P 1'
#
loop_
_entity.id
_entity.type
_entity.pdbx_description
1 polymer ?
#
loop_
_entity_poly.entity_id
_entity_poly.type
_entity_poly.pdbx_seq_one_letter_code
_entity_poly.pdbx_strand_id
1 'polypeptide(L)'
;MALVDPSANNYKKGKLYTYSLKLSQAGSYSYQFVACDVKGVPAIGEPIKKRIGPIVSTIPVLSWLGTAGYESDGVSPDDGTKDTVFTFKVKYTNMFPPAANLPRVIITSTGGEVIEAKMSGTGTDYAKGVEFNYATKLSGKGIYSYSSRSENTIGMMATGTPVQIMSGPRVKMPPGTITTLVATNPATSSVKLTWTAPGDDGSIGTATQYDIRYATVTITDANWNNAVRCVNTPAPGITGIGQSFVVTGLQPYTRYYFAMKTRDEVPNWSGLSNVAVGMTILPVITITQVIPPNGSVSFTTLPSENRIRCTADIKPDSLDAGYNNQIEWEIDDDPRDSNPSGNPNDIQRGNDVQLQITMPPVPADTDGRGFPLSYRIVASVVINNATYTSVATYTTQDEMDQIRQEYIDMNKTTKPARTAFVNAQTYVNPGHFVFNAINWSVNPATGSRYNWAIFTIGQHLENIRAAIGNQIMSVNSGYRSPIRQLQVNPTAPESRHIYGDAVDIGLRDWDGNGNTDELDYWIMRRAAEAKGAT
;
A
#
# COMPACT_ATOMS: atom_id res chain seq x y z
N MET A 1 -3.10 62.14 -79.11
CA MET A 1 -3.66 63.41 -78.58
C MET A 1 -4.96 63.67 -79.34
N ALA A 2 -6.03 64.09 -78.67
CA ALA A 2 -7.31 64.41 -79.29
C ALA A 2 -7.67 65.88 -79.01
N LEU A 3 -8.34 66.53 -79.97
CA LEU A 3 -8.82 67.91 -79.86
C LEU A 3 -10.21 67.90 -79.21
N VAL A 4 -10.42 68.68 -78.16
CA VAL A 4 -11.68 68.62 -77.37
C VAL A 4 -12.79 69.45 -77.99
N ASP A 5 -12.47 70.46 -78.79
CA ASP A 5 -13.46 71.32 -79.48
C ASP A 5 -13.08 71.56 -80.95
N PRO A 6 -13.64 70.79 -81.90
CA PRO A 6 -13.37 70.93 -83.32
C PRO A 6 -14.03 72.17 -83.96
N SER A 7 -14.94 72.85 -83.27
CA SER A 7 -15.69 73.99 -83.83
C SER A 7 -14.95 75.33 -83.72
N ALA A 8 -13.96 75.44 -82.84
CA ALA A 8 -13.19 76.66 -82.65
C ALA A 8 -12.02 76.76 -83.64
N ASN A 9 -12.14 77.43 -84.79
CA ASN A 9 -10.98 77.68 -85.68
C ASN A 9 -10.07 78.84 -85.22
N ASN A 10 -10.24 79.34 -83.99
CA ASN A 10 -9.52 80.51 -83.48
C ASN A 10 -8.45 80.15 -82.44
N TYR A 11 -7.22 79.89 -82.89
CA TYR A 11 -6.06 79.58 -82.06
C TYR A 11 -5.53 80.78 -81.24
N LYS A 12 -6.05 82.00 -81.45
CA LYS A 12 -5.65 83.20 -80.68
C LYS A 12 -6.23 83.25 -79.26
N LYS A 13 -7.30 82.50 -78.98
CA LYS A 13 -7.92 82.40 -77.63
C LYS A 13 -7.50 81.14 -76.86
N GLY A 14 -6.58 80.34 -77.42
CA GLY A 14 -6.18 79.04 -76.87
C GLY A 14 -7.10 77.89 -77.29
N LYS A 15 -6.57 76.67 -77.31
CA LYS A 15 -7.33 75.42 -77.53
C LYS A 15 -6.97 74.39 -76.46
N LEU A 16 -7.96 73.60 -76.06
CA LEU A 16 -7.76 72.49 -75.14
C LEU A 16 -7.51 71.18 -75.91
N TYR A 17 -6.47 70.47 -75.50
CA TYR A 17 -6.12 69.15 -76.02
C TYR A 17 -6.07 68.17 -74.87
N THR A 18 -6.53 66.95 -75.09
CA THR A 18 -6.46 65.87 -74.11
C THR A 18 -5.76 64.65 -74.70
N TYR A 19 -5.13 63.87 -73.83
CA TYR A 19 -4.58 62.57 -74.21
C TYR A 19 -4.73 61.62 -73.04
N SER A 20 -5.37 60.49 -73.30
CA SER A 20 -5.57 59.42 -72.31
C SER A 20 -4.72 58.23 -72.72
N LEU A 21 -3.92 57.73 -71.79
CA LEU A 21 -3.05 56.57 -71.99
C LEU A 21 -3.21 55.61 -70.83
N LYS A 22 -3.49 54.32 -71.12
CA LYS A 22 -3.42 53.26 -70.12
C LYS A 22 -1.97 52.80 -70.00
N LEU A 23 -1.37 53.00 -68.84
CA LEU A 23 -0.03 52.54 -68.54
C LEU A 23 -0.09 51.07 -68.11
N SER A 24 0.48 50.17 -68.91
CA SER A 24 0.44 48.71 -68.70
C SER A 24 1.66 48.18 -67.96
N GLN A 25 2.75 48.93 -67.93
CA GLN A 25 3.97 48.56 -67.20
C GLN A 25 3.98 49.26 -65.85
N ALA A 26 4.42 48.55 -64.82
CA ALA A 26 4.64 49.16 -63.53
C ALA A 26 5.90 50.05 -63.62
N GLY A 27 5.90 51.22 -62.99
CA GLY A 27 6.97 52.21 -63.14
C GLY A 27 6.64 53.57 -62.53
N SER A 28 7.70 54.33 -62.25
CA SER A 28 7.60 55.77 -62.01
C SER A 28 7.63 56.48 -63.35
N TYR A 29 6.53 57.11 -63.74
CA TYR A 29 6.43 57.80 -65.02
C TYR A 29 6.76 59.28 -64.89
N SER A 30 7.17 59.87 -66.00
CA SER A 30 7.28 61.31 -66.17
C SER A 30 6.66 61.68 -67.52
N TYR A 31 6.06 62.84 -67.61
CA TYR A 31 5.43 63.31 -68.84
C TYR A 31 5.84 64.75 -69.15
N GLN A 32 5.77 65.12 -70.42
CA GLN A 32 5.94 66.49 -70.88
C GLN A 32 4.99 66.73 -72.06
N PHE A 33 4.51 67.96 -72.22
CA PHE A 33 3.73 68.35 -73.39
C PHE A 33 4.65 68.96 -74.45
N VAL A 34 4.45 68.59 -75.72
CA VAL A 34 5.18 69.20 -76.85
C VAL A 34 4.15 69.68 -77.85
N ALA A 35 4.29 70.93 -78.30
CA ALA A 35 3.48 71.51 -79.35
C ALA A 35 4.34 72.48 -80.17
N CYS A 36 4.08 72.57 -81.47
CA CYS A 36 4.65 73.58 -82.36
C CYS A 36 3.55 74.15 -83.25
N ASP A 37 3.72 75.38 -83.72
CA ASP A 37 2.84 75.92 -84.75
C ASP A 37 3.10 75.27 -86.12
N VAL A 38 2.30 75.66 -87.13
CA VAL A 38 2.42 75.13 -88.50
C VAL A 38 3.76 75.45 -89.17
N LYS A 39 4.53 76.41 -88.64
CA LYS A 39 5.87 76.78 -89.11
C LYS A 39 6.98 76.06 -88.32
N GLY A 40 6.62 75.20 -87.38
CA GLY A 40 7.56 74.47 -86.53
C GLY A 40 8.10 75.27 -85.35
N VAL A 41 7.54 76.45 -85.04
CA VAL A 41 7.94 77.23 -83.86
C VAL A 41 7.37 76.54 -82.60
N PRO A 42 8.20 76.14 -81.62
CA PRO A 42 7.74 75.44 -80.44
C PRO A 42 6.91 76.35 -79.53
N ALA A 43 5.90 75.77 -78.90
CA ALA A 43 5.12 76.44 -77.86
C ALA A 43 6.00 76.75 -76.64
N ILE A 44 5.77 77.90 -76.01
CA ILE A 44 6.41 78.33 -74.77
C ILE A 44 5.40 78.27 -73.61
N GLY A 45 5.87 78.01 -72.38
CA GLY A 45 5.05 78.03 -71.16
C GLY A 45 5.26 76.83 -70.23
N GLU A 46 4.77 76.93 -68.99
CA GLU A 46 5.00 75.92 -67.93
C GLU A 46 4.66 74.44 -68.28
N PRO A 47 3.63 74.12 -69.10
CA PRO A 47 3.31 72.74 -69.42
C PRO A 47 4.35 71.99 -70.26
N ILE A 48 5.27 72.68 -70.96
CA ILE A 48 6.27 72.00 -71.81
C ILE A 48 7.43 71.39 -70.98
N LYS A 49 7.55 71.75 -69.70
CA LYS A 49 8.55 71.19 -68.80
C LYS A 49 8.19 69.75 -68.41
N LYS A 50 9.21 68.89 -68.29
CA LYS A 50 9.06 67.53 -67.77
C LYS A 50 8.51 67.55 -66.34
N ARG A 51 7.41 66.84 -66.11
CA ARG A 51 6.75 66.70 -64.81
C ARG A 51 6.80 65.26 -64.32
N ILE A 52 6.79 65.12 -62.99
CA ILE A 52 6.59 63.83 -62.35
C ILE A 52 5.19 63.34 -62.70
N GLY A 53 5.11 62.14 -63.25
CA GLY A 53 3.87 61.48 -63.65
C GLY A 53 3.35 60.54 -62.56
N PRO A 54 2.28 59.80 -62.86
CA PRO A 54 1.74 58.80 -61.94
C PRO A 54 2.75 57.68 -61.71
N ILE A 55 2.69 57.08 -60.53
CA ILE A 55 3.38 55.83 -60.24
C ILE A 55 2.39 54.70 -60.46
N VAL A 56 2.76 53.72 -61.29
CA VAL A 56 1.98 52.50 -61.49
C VAL A 56 2.70 51.38 -60.77
N SER A 57 2.05 50.78 -59.78
CA SER A 57 2.62 49.69 -58.99
C SER A 57 1.64 48.55 -58.86
N THR A 58 2.16 47.36 -58.61
CA THR A 58 1.39 46.25 -58.04
C THR A 58 1.39 46.36 -56.51
N ILE A 59 0.40 45.73 -55.88
CA ILE A 59 0.38 45.53 -54.43
C ILE A 59 1.55 44.59 -54.07
N PRO A 60 2.38 44.89 -53.06
CA PRO A 60 3.42 43.97 -52.62
C PRO A 60 2.82 42.66 -52.12
N VAL A 61 3.52 41.54 -52.35
CA VAL A 61 3.05 40.21 -51.92
C VAL A 61 4.08 39.58 -50.99
N LEU A 62 3.63 39.11 -49.83
CA LEU A 62 4.34 38.17 -48.99
C LEU A 62 3.89 36.74 -49.35
N SER A 63 4.84 35.82 -49.49
CA SER A 63 4.59 34.41 -49.80
C SER A 63 5.55 33.51 -49.04
N TRP A 64 5.21 32.24 -48.91
CA TRP A 64 6.12 31.22 -48.37
C TRP A 64 7.24 30.90 -49.36
N LEU A 65 8.36 30.37 -48.87
CA LEU A 65 9.55 30.16 -49.70
C LEU A 65 9.41 28.94 -50.62
N GLY A 66 8.63 27.95 -50.22
CA GLY A 66 8.53 26.67 -50.93
C GLY A 66 9.78 25.80 -50.80
N THR A 67 10.69 26.14 -49.86
CA THR A 67 11.88 25.36 -49.49
C THR A 67 11.58 24.47 -48.29
N ALA A 68 12.32 23.36 -48.15
CA ALA A 68 12.22 22.42 -47.03
C ALA A 68 12.06 23.11 -45.66
N GLY A 69 10.95 22.81 -44.96
CA GLY A 69 10.60 23.36 -43.64
C GLY A 69 9.96 24.76 -43.67
N TYR A 70 9.62 25.29 -44.85
CA TYR A 70 9.07 26.63 -45.03
C TYR A 70 8.03 26.68 -46.18
N GLU A 71 7.43 25.54 -46.52
CA GLU A 71 6.55 25.40 -47.67
C GLU A 71 5.15 25.97 -47.41
N SER A 72 4.63 25.78 -46.19
CA SER A 72 3.22 26.03 -45.84
C SER A 72 2.98 27.13 -44.81
N ASP A 73 3.99 27.41 -43.99
CA ASP A 73 3.89 28.28 -42.82
C ASP A 73 5.10 29.22 -42.72
N GLY A 74 6.26 28.86 -43.23
CA GLY A 74 7.41 29.75 -43.17
C GLY A 74 8.03 29.84 -41.77
N VAL A 75 7.90 28.80 -40.93
CA VAL A 75 8.65 28.67 -39.67
C VAL A 75 9.33 27.31 -39.56
N SER A 76 10.53 27.27 -39.01
CA SER A 76 11.23 26.00 -38.74
C SER A 76 12.23 26.13 -37.58
N PRO A 77 12.38 25.11 -36.71
CA PRO A 77 11.53 23.91 -36.62
C PRO A 77 10.12 24.25 -36.06
N ASP A 78 9.14 23.36 -36.23
CA ASP A 78 7.78 23.57 -35.70
C ASP A 78 7.63 23.21 -34.22
N ASP A 79 8.55 22.40 -33.68
CA ASP A 79 8.60 22.01 -32.28
C ASP A 79 10.01 22.19 -31.72
N GLY A 80 10.11 22.59 -30.45
CA GLY A 80 11.39 22.76 -29.79
C GLY A 80 11.29 22.98 -28.29
N THR A 81 12.43 23.23 -27.65
CA THR A 81 12.49 23.66 -26.24
C THR A 81 12.67 25.18 -26.17
N LYS A 82 12.69 25.76 -24.96
CA LYS A 82 13.03 27.17 -24.76
C LYS A 82 14.42 27.57 -25.33
N ASP A 83 15.29 26.58 -25.53
CA ASP A 83 16.63 26.77 -26.07
C ASP A 83 16.71 26.59 -27.59
N THR A 84 15.64 26.09 -28.21
CA THR A 84 15.51 25.97 -29.67
C THR A 84 15.40 27.36 -30.30
N VAL A 85 16.15 27.57 -31.38
CA VAL A 85 16.04 28.77 -32.21
C VAL A 85 15.02 28.50 -33.31
N PHE A 86 13.94 29.26 -33.30
CA PHE A 86 12.89 29.24 -34.31
C PHE A 86 13.17 30.31 -35.35
N THR A 87 13.20 29.92 -36.62
CA THR A 87 13.46 30.83 -37.73
C THR A 87 12.18 31.02 -38.53
N PHE A 88 11.74 32.27 -38.69
CA PHE A 88 10.59 32.68 -39.48
C PHE A 88 11.09 33.25 -40.80
N LYS A 89 10.50 32.86 -41.93
CA LYS A 89 10.89 33.31 -43.27
C LYS A 89 9.69 33.66 -44.13
N VAL A 90 9.83 34.73 -44.90
CA VAL A 90 8.87 35.14 -45.94
C VAL A 90 9.59 35.61 -47.18
N LYS A 91 8.95 35.48 -48.34
CA LYS A 91 9.40 36.05 -49.61
C LYS A 91 8.56 37.27 -49.96
N TYR A 92 9.20 38.43 -50.06
CA TYR A 92 8.58 39.69 -50.46
C TYR A 92 8.77 39.93 -51.96
N THR A 93 7.69 40.14 -52.70
CA THR A 93 7.73 40.42 -54.15
C THR A 93 7.01 41.73 -54.48
N ASN A 94 7.74 42.72 -55.01
CA ASN A 94 7.20 43.97 -55.53
C ASN A 94 8.23 44.68 -56.40
N MET A 95 7.80 45.65 -57.22
CA MET A 95 8.77 46.45 -57.97
C MET A 95 9.50 47.50 -57.13
N PHE A 96 8.94 47.87 -55.98
CA PHE A 96 9.53 48.81 -55.03
C PHE A 96 10.06 48.05 -53.81
N PRO A 97 11.14 48.53 -53.18
CA PRO A 97 11.61 47.96 -51.93
C PRO A 97 10.55 48.06 -50.82
N PRO A 98 10.63 47.19 -49.79
CA PRO A 98 9.86 47.39 -48.58
C PRO A 98 10.26 48.72 -47.91
N ALA A 99 9.30 49.35 -47.22
CA ALA A 99 9.57 50.55 -46.43
C ALA A 99 10.60 50.27 -45.32
N ALA A 100 11.21 51.33 -44.78
CA ALA A 100 12.22 51.19 -43.74
C ALA A 100 11.69 50.37 -42.55
N ASN A 101 12.50 49.42 -42.07
CA ASN A 101 12.17 48.50 -40.97
C ASN A 101 11.08 47.46 -41.26
N LEU A 102 10.72 47.23 -42.53
CA LEU A 102 9.86 46.14 -42.98
C LEU A 102 10.64 45.15 -43.87
N PRO A 103 10.16 43.91 -44.02
CA PRO A 103 9.03 43.27 -43.34
C PRO A 103 9.24 43.05 -41.83
N ARG A 104 8.15 42.88 -41.07
CA ARG A 104 8.19 42.47 -39.66
C ARG A 104 7.40 41.19 -39.46
N VAL A 105 7.84 40.37 -38.51
CA VAL A 105 7.07 39.26 -37.95
C VAL A 105 6.50 39.67 -36.59
N ILE A 106 5.24 39.31 -36.34
CA ILE A 106 4.52 39.48 -35.09
C ILE A 106 4.25 38.09 -34.55
N ILE A 107 4.83 37.73 -33.42
CA ILE A 107 4.70 36.41 -32.79
C ILE A 107 3.97 36.59 -31.47
N THR A 108 2.88 35.85 -31.26
CA THR A 108 2.02 35.95 -30.08
C THR A 108 1.98 34.62 -29.36
N SER A 109 2.36 34.60 -28.07
CA SER A 109 2.22 33.41 -27.23
C SER A 109 0.76 33.20 -26.81
N THR A 110 0.40 31.96 -26.44
CA THR A 110 -0.92 31.67 -25.86
C THR A 110 -1.21 32.52 -24.60
N GLY A 111 -0.17 32.97 -23.89
CA GLY A 111 -0.28 33.86 -22.73
C GLY A 111 -0.41 35.36 -23.05
N GLY A 112 -0.44 35.75 -24.34
CA GLY A 112 -0.62 37.12 -24.78
C GLY A 112 0.66 37.95 -24.89
N GLU A 113 1.84 37.35 -24.72
CA GLU A 113 3.12 38.01 -25.00
C GLU A 113 3.29 38.20 -26.50
N VAL A 114 3.60 39.42 -26.94
CA VAL A 114 3.77 39.77 -28.36
C VAL A 114 5.20 40.19 -28.63
N ILE A 115 5.88 39.49 -29.53
CA ILE A 115 7.18 39.83 -30.08
C ILE A 115 6.97 40.42 -31.46
N GLU A 116 7.35 41.68 -31.66
CA GLU A 116 7.32 42.31 -32.98
C GLU A 116 8.74 42.61 -33.46
N ALA A 117 9.20 41.90 -34.48
CA ALA A 117 10.60 41.91 -34.89
C ALA A 117 10.78 42.27 -36.36
N LYS A 118 11.81 43.06 -36.66
CA LYS A 118 12.24 43.34 -38.02
C LYS A 118 12.91 42.10 -38.62
N MET A 119 12.51 41.74 -39.83
CA MET A 119 13.12 40.66 -40.60
C MET A 119 14.28 41.21 -41.45
N SER A 120 15.29 40.38 -41.69
CA SER A 120 16.50 40.73 -42.45
C SER A 120 16.56 39.94 -43.75
N GLY A 121 16.97 40.58 -44.84
CA GLY A 121 17.14 39.99 -46.18
C GLY A 121 18.32 40.63 -46.92
N THR A 122 18.94 39.92 -47.86
CA THR A 122 20.19 40.34 -48.54
C THR A 122 20.05 40.57 -50.06
N GLY A 123 18.83 40.55 -50.61
CA GLY A 123 18.56 40.78 -52.04
C GLY A 123 18.03 42.17 -52.36
N THR A 124 18.22 42.62 -53.60
CA THR A 124 17.73 43.93 -54.09
C THR A 124 16.79 43.82 -55.31
N ASP A 125 16.66 42.64 -55.93
CA ASP A 125 15.74 42.39 -57.04
C ASP A 125 14.36 41.97 -56.51
N TYR A 126 13.64 42.94 -55.93
CA TYR A 126 12.34 42.71 -55.31
C TYR A 126 11.27 42.22 -56.30
N ALA A 127 11.45 42.46 -57.60
CA ALA A 127 10.50 42.02 -58.63
C ALA A 127 10.53 40.49 -58.83
N LYS A 128 11.68 39.84 -58.57
CA LYS A 128 11.80 38.37 -58.55
C LYS A 128 11.54 37.75 -57.17
N GLY A 129 11.37 38.62 -56.19
CA GLY A 129 11.11 38.33 -54.81
C GLY A 129 12.39 38.10 -54.00
N VAL A 130 12.45 38.72 -52.83
CA VAL A 130 13.58 38.68 -51.89
C VAL A 130 13.14 38.00 -50.60
N GLU A 131 13.97 37.10 -50.09
CA GLU A 131 13.74 36.42 -48.82
C GLU A 131 14.10 37.30 -47.63
N PHE A 132 13.25 37.27 -46.62
CA PHE A 132 13.45 37.90 -45.33
C PHE A 132 13.31 36.85 -44.23
N ASN A 133 14.17 36.91 -43.22
CA ASN A 133 14.14 36.00 -42.09
C ASN A 133 14.31 36.70 -40.73
N TYR A 134 13.78 36.08 -39.69
CA TYR A 134 14.00 36.45 -38.30
C TYR A 134 14.16 35.17 -37.48
N ALA A 135 15.23 35.06 -36.71
CA ALA A 135 15.51 33.91 -35.86
C ALA A 135 15.48 34.34 -34.39
N THR A 136 14.74 33.61 -33.56
CA THR A 136 14.62 33.90 -32.12
C THR A 136 14.45 32.64 -31.30
N LYS A 137 14.89 32.69 -30.04
CA LYS A 137 14.40 31.75 -29.03
C LYS A 137 13.06 32.24 -28.51
N LEU A 138 12.16 31.32 -28.22
CA LEU A 138 10.83 31.61 -27.68
C LEU A 138 10.80 31.14 -26.23
N SER A 139 10.76 32.10 -25.29
CA SER A 139 10.84 31.83 -23.84
C SER A 139 9.49 31.57 -23.17
N GLY A 140 8.40 31.99 -23.80
CA GLY A 140 7.04 31.73 -23.35
C GLY A 140 6.63 30.26 -23.52
N LYS A 141 5.65 29.87 -22.71
CA LYS A 141 5.18 28.49 -22.52
C LYS A 141 4.09 28.13 -23.54
N GLY A 142 4.21 27.00 -24.22
CA GLY A 142 3.15 26.41 -25.04
C GLY A 142 3.21 26.76 -26.53
N ILE A 143 2.02 26.91 -27.15
CA ILE A 143 1.86 27.13 -28.59
C ILE A 143 1.89 28.63 -28.90
N TYR A 144 2.48 28.99 -30.04
CA TYR A 144 2.52 30.35 -30.56
C TYR A 144 1.61 30.51 -31.77
N SER A 145 1.27 31.75 -32.08
CA SER A 145 0.73 32.16 -33.38
C SER A 145 1.60 33.28 -33.94
N TYR A 146 1.57 33.51 -35.24
CA TYR A 146 2.31 34.63 -35.83
C TYR A 146 1.69 35.12 -37.13
N SER A 147 2.07 36.33 -37.51
CA SER A 147 1.81 36.89 -38.83
C SER A 147 2.97 37.77 -39.25
N SER A 148 3.04 38.13 -40.52
CA SER A 148 4.04 39.03 -41.08
C SER A 148 3.37 40.25 -41.70
N ARG A 149 3.99 41.41 -41.56
CA ARG A 149 3.50 42.64 -42.21
C ARG A 149 4.60 43.31 -43.01
N SER A 150 4.21 43.89 -44.14
CA SER A 150 5.09 44.73 -44.95
C SER A 150 4.29 45.78 -45.70
N GLU A 151 5.00 46.81 -46.14
CA GLU A 151 4.52 47.93 -46.94
C GLU A 151 5.67 48.29 -47.89
N ASN A 152 5.40 48.75 -49.11
CA ASN A 152 6.45 49.25 -50.00
C ASN A 152 6.77 50.72 -49.72
N THR A 153 7.84 51.26 -50.31
CA THR A 153 8.24 52.67 -50.10
C THR A 153 7.24 53.73 -50.59
N ILE A 154 6.16 53.35 -51.27
CA ILE A 154 5.10 54.25 -51.75
C ILE A 154 3.83 54.15 -50.89
N GLY A 155 3.81 53.25 -49.90
CA GLY A 155 2.75 53.16 -48.93
C GLY A 155 1.71 52.07 -49.18
N MET A 156 1.96 51.15 -50.12
CA MET A 156 1.05 50.04 -50.39
C MET A 156 1.32 48.89 -49.43
N MET A 157 0.28 48.47 -48.68
CA MET A 157 0.34 47.33 -47.76
C MET A 157 0.45 46.00 -48.51
N ALA A 158 1.26 45.09 -47.99
CA ALA A 158 1.45 43.78 -48.57
C ALA A 158 0.25 42.86 -48.34
N THR A 159 0.00 41.97 -49.28
CA THR A 159 -1.01 40.92 -49.21
C THR A 159 -0.35 39.53 -49.25
N GLY A 160 -1.17 38.47 -49.13
CA GLY A 160 -0.72 37.08 -49.18
C GLY A 160 -0.96 36.32 -47.88
N THR A 161 -0.70 35.01 -47.91
CA THR A 161 -0.90 34.12 -46.75
C THR A 161 -0.12 34.52 -45.51
N PRO A 162 1.14 35.02 -45.59
CA PRO A 162 1.90 35.36 -44.39
C PRO A 162 1.33 36.54 -43.61
N VAL A 163 0.42 37.33 -44.20
CA VAL A 163 -0.23 38.46 -43.51
C VAL A 163 -1.36 37.99 -42.59
N GLN A 164 -1.88 36.78 -42.80
CA GLN A 164 -2.88 36.17 -41.93
C GLN A 164 -2.22 35.63 -40.66
N ILE A 165 -3.03 35.42 -39.62
CA ILE A 165 -2.59 34.75 -38.40
C ILE A 165 -2.42 33.26 -38.70
N MET A 166 -1.19 32.76 -38.51
CA MET A 166 -0.79 31.38 -38.68
C MET A 166 -0.55 30.71 -37.33
N SER A 167 -0.78 29.40 -37.26
CA SER A 167 -0.28 28.57 -36.17
C SER A 167 1.24 28.59 -36.18
N GLY A 168 1.85 28.93 -35.04
CA GLY A 168 3.29 29.01 -34.84
C GLY A 168 3.89 27.80 -34.18
N PRO A 169 5.22 27.84 -33.94
CA PRO A 169 5.93 26.71 -33.37
C PRO A 169 5.51 26.49 -31.91
N ARG A 170 5.67 25.25 -31.44
CA ARG A 170 5.41 24.85 -30.05
C ARG A 170 6.72 24.76 -29.26
N VAL A 171 6.70 25.36 -28.08
CA VAL A 171 7.77 25.21 -27.08
C VAL A 171 7.35 24.17 -26.05
N LYS A 172 8.02 23.02 -26.07
CA LYS A 172 7.88 21.94 -25.10
C LYS A 172 8.23 22.43 -23.70
N MET A 173 7.44 21.98 -22.74
CA MET A 173 7.49 22.32 -21.32
C MET A 173 7.65 21.04 -20.50
N PRO A 174 8.25 21.12 -19.31
CA PRO A 174 8.18 19.99 -18.39
C PRO A 174 6.72 19.61 -18.07
N PRO A 175 6.47 18.34 -17.69
CA PRO A 175 5.17 17.90 -17.22
C PRO A 175 4.64 18.74 -16.06
N GLY A 176 3.31 18.83 -15.97
CA GLY A 176 2.65 19.50 -14.87
C GLY A 176 3.05 18.92 -13.52
N THR A 177 3.26 19.79 -12.52
CA THR A 177 3.50 19.35 -11.15
C THR A 177 2.23 18.72 -10.57
N ILE A 178 2.35 17.51 -10.02
CA ILE A 178 1.24 16.83 -9.35
C ILE A 178 1.01 17.48 -7.99
N THR A 179 -0.21 17.95 -7.72
CA THR A 179 -0.60 18.58 -6.45
C THR A 179 -1.63 17.78 -5.65
N THR A 180 -2.06 16.63 -6.19
CA THR A 180 -3.14 15.81 -5.64
C THR A 180 -2.64 14.47 -5.08
N LEU A 181 -1.34 14.31 -4.82
CA LEU A 181 -0.80 13.09 -4.26
C LEU A 181 -1.31 12.91 -2.82
N VAL A 182 -1.96 11.79 -2.55
CA VAL A 182 -2.49 11.45 -1.22
C VAL A 182 -2.11 10.01 -0.87
N ALA A 183 -1.79 9.78 0.40
CA ALA A 183 -1.59 8.45 0.96
C ALA A 183 -2.88 7.98 1.62
N THR A 184 -3.32 6.77 1.28
CA THR A 184 -4.59 6.16 1.70
C THR A 184 -4.37 4.67 2.01
N ASN A 185 -5.36 4.06 2.67
CA ASN A 185 -5.39 2.63 2.99
C ASN A 185 -4.05 2.10 3.54
N PRO A 186 -3.53 2.66 4.65
CA PRO A 186 -2.34 2.12 5.27
C PRO A 186 -2.61 0.67 5.71
N ALA A 187 -1.65 -0.20 5.44
CA ALA A 187 -1.55 -1.53 5.99
C ALA A 187 -0.28 -1.62 6.86
N THR A 188 0.01 -2.80 7.38
CA THR A 188 1.18 -3.05 8.21
C THR A 188 2.50 -2.82 7.47
N SER A 189 2.57 -3.17 6.18
CA SER A 189 3.81 -3.07 5.39
C SER A 189 3.61 -2.42 4.02
N SER A 190 2.46 -1.76 3.81
CA SER A 190 2.18 -1.07 2.56
C SER A 190 1.29 0.16 2.75
N VAL A 191 1.36 1.10 1.81
CA VAL A 191 0.50 2.28 1.74
C VAL A 191 0.06 2.50 0.29
N LYS A 192 -1.22 2.74 0.06
CA LYS A 192 -1.74 3.07 -1.29
C LYS A 192 -1.64 4.57 -1.53
N LEU A 193 -0.97 4.95 -2.61
CA LEU A 193 -0.92 6.31 -3.12
C LEU A 193 -1.98 6.51 -4.19
N THR A 194 -2.62 7.67 -4.20
CA THR A 194 -3.56 8.10 -5.24
C THR A 194 -3.23 9.53 -5.68
N TRP A 195 -3.33 9.81 -6.98
CA TRP A 195 -3.08 11.14 -7.55
C TRP A 195 -3.84 11.32 -8.87
N THR A 196 -3.80 12.54 -9.42
CA THR A 196 -4.32 12.89 -10.75
C THR A 196 -3.15 12.99 -11.73
N ALA A 197 -3.23 12.30 -12.87
CA ALA A 197 -2.19 12.33 -13.89
C ALA A 197 -2.00 13.77 -14.44
N PRO A 198 -0.76 14.26 -14.56
CA PRO A 198 -0.48 15.57 -15.15
C PRO A 198 -0.47 15.50 -16.68
N GLY A 199 -0.37 16.65 -17.34
CA GLY A 199 -0.04 16.71 -18.76
C GLY A 199 1.46 16.57 -19.01
N ASP A 200 1.82 16.31 -20.27
CA ASP A 200 3.19 16.20 -20.77
C ASP A 200 3.86 17.58 -20.88
N ASP A 201 3.17 18.54 -21.50
CA ASP A 201 3.57 19.94 -21.57
C ASP A 201 2.66 20.75 -20.63
N GLY A 202 2.96 20.75 -19.34
CA GLY A 202 2.09 21.33 -18.32
C GLY A 202 0.80 20.52 -18.14
N SER A 203 -0.31 21.00 -18.72
CA SER A 203 -1.64 20.35 -18.62
C SER A 203 -2.08 19.64 -19.90
N ILE A 204 -1.26 19.66 -20.95
CA ILE A 204 -1.58 19.14 -22.28
C ILE A 204 -0.78 17.87 -22.54
N GLY A 205 -1.41 16.86 -23.16
CA GLY A 205 -0.75 15.60 -23.53
C GLY A 205 -0.69 14.58 -22.40
N THR A 206 0.09 13.52 -22.60
CA THR A 206 0.28 12.41 -21.65
C THR A 206 1.76 12.23 -21.41
N ALA A 207 2.20 12.38 -20.17
CA ALA A 207 3.61 12.24 -19.83
C ALA A 207 4.08 10.78 -19.94
N THR A 208 5.40 10.55 -19.91
CA THR A 208 5.99 9.24 -20.20
C THR A 208 6.25 8.37 -18.96
N GLN A 209 6.68 8.95 -17.82
CA GLN A 209 7.03 8.16 -16.64
C GLN A 209 6.87 8.91 -15.31
N TYR A 210 6.51 8.16 -14.25
CA TYR A 210 6.63 8.57 -12.86
C TYR A 210 7.90 8.07 -12.18
N ASP A 211 8.53 8.93 -11.38
CA ASP A 211 9.50 8.59 -10.35
C ASP A 211 8.84 8.84 -8.99
N ILE A 212 8.38 7.78 -8.33
CA ILE A 212 7.72 7.82 -7.02
C ILE A 212 8.75 7.41 -5.97
N ARG A 213 8.86 8.18 -4.89
CA ARG A 213 9.82 7.91 -3.82
C ARG A 213 9.20 8.04 -2.44
N TYR A 214 9.81 7.37 -1.47
CA TYR A 214 9.42 7.44 -0.06
C TYR A 214 10.62 7.58 0.88
N ALA A 215 10.39 8.15 2.06
CA ALA A 215 11.39 8.30 3.12
C ALA A 215 10.71 8.38 4.50
N THR A 216 11.48 8.23 5.58
CA THR A 216 11.02 8.43 6.97
C THR A 216 11.19 9.88 7.46
N VAL A 217 11.67 10.75 6.58
CA VAL A 217 11.77 12.21 6.78
C VAL A 217 11.07 12.92 5.62
N THR A 218 10.63 14.17 5.83
CA THR A 218 9.98 14.95 4.78
C THR A 218 10.85 15.06 3.53
N ILE A 219 10.28 14.76 2.37
CA ILE A 219 10.96 14.85 1.08
C ILE A 219 10.90 16.29 0.55
N THR A 220 12.03 16.81 0.09
CA THR A 220 12.21 18.12 -0.56
C THR A 220 13.06 17.94 -1.81
N ASP A 221 13.12 18.94 -2.69
CA ASP A 221 14.02 18.88 -3.85
C ASP A 221 15.49 18.66 -3.46
N ALA A 222 15.91 19.21 -2.31
CA ALA A 222 17.28 19.09 -1.83
C ALA A 222 17.65 17.66 -1.41
N ASN A 223 16.69 16.85 -0.93
CA ASN A 223 16.94 15.49 -0.46
C ASN A 223 16.32 14.40 -1.36
N TRP A 224 15.75 14.76 -2.51
CA TRP A 224 15.09 13.85 -3.45
C TRP A 224 15.91 12.59 -3.78
N ASN A 225 17.21 12.78 -3.98
CA ASN A 225 18.13 11.69 -4.34
C ASN A 225 18.45 10.73 -3.18
N ASN A 226 18.17 11.12 -1.94
CA ASN A 226 18.35 10.28 -0.76
C ASN A 226 17.10 9.45 -0.42
N ALA A 227 15.93 9.83 -0.96
CA ALA A 227 14.70 9.07 -0.78
C ALA A 227 14.73 7.76 -1.57
N VAL A 228 14.07 6.72 -1.05
CA VAL A 228 14.03 5.40 -1.66
C VAL A 228 13.09 5.43 -2.86
N ARG A 229 13.59 4.98 -4.03
CA ARG A 229 12.82 4.91 -5.26
C ARG A 229 11.94 3.67 -5.30
N CYS A 230 10.65 3.87 -5.57
CA CYS A 230 9.72 2.78 -5.86
C CYS A 230 10.03 2.17 -7.24
N VAL A 231 9.93 0.85 -7.35
CA VAL A 231 10.04 0.11 -8.61
C VAL A 231 8.66 -0.21 -9.18
N ASN A 232 8.59 -0.54 -10.47
CA ASN A 232 7.35 -0.93 -11.15
C ASN A 232 6.21 0.10 -11.02
N THR A 233 6.55 1.39 -11.07
CA THR A 233 5.56 2.47 -11.10
C THR A 233 4.73 2.39 -12.40
N PRO A 234 3.43 2.70 -12.34
CA PRO A 234 2.58 2.68 -13.54
C PRO A 234 3.03 3.76 -14.54
N ALA A 235 2.73 3.55 -15.82
CA ALA A 235 2.85 4.62 -16.81
C ALA A 235 1.82 5.73 -16.51
N PRO A 236 2.17 7.01 -16.72
CA PRO A 236 1.20 8.09 -16.63
C PRO A 236 0.01 7.87 -17.58
N GLY A 237 -1.18 8.10 -17.06
CA GLY A 237 -2.42 8.10 -17.84
C GLY A 237 -2.66 9.44 -18.50
N ILE A 238 -3.78 9.52 -19.24
CA ILE A 238 -4.26 10.78 -19.82
C ILE A 238 -4.43 11.82 -18.71
N THR A 239 -3.98 13.04 -18.97
CA THR A 239 -4.10 14.19 -18.06
C THR A 239 -5.50 14.29 -17.44
N GLY A 240 -5.57 14.49 -16.13
CA GLY A 240 -6.82 14.60 -15.37
C GLY A 240 -7.40 13.27 -14.87
N ILE A 241 -6.90 12.10 -15.30
CA ILE A 241 -7.36 10.80 -14.79
C ILE A 241 -6.73 10.47 -13.43
N GLY A 242 -7.55 9.94 -12.52
CA GLY A 242 -7.08 9.40 -11.25
C GLY A 242 -6.27 8.11 -11.42
N GLN A 243 -5.11 8.03 -10.79
CA GLN A 243 -4.25 6.85 -10.78
C GLN A 243 -3.85 6.47 -9.36
N SER A 244 -3.34 5.25 -9.20
CA SER A 244 -2.90 4.76 -7.90
C SER A 244 -1.72 3.80 -7.99
N PHE A 245 -0.98 3.68 -6.90
CA PHE A 245 0.15 2.76 -6.74
C PHE A 245 0.26 2.32 -5.29
N VAL A 246 0.52 1.04 -5.04
CA VAL A 246 0.72 0.51 -3.68
C VAL A 246 2.21 0.40 -3.42
N VAL A 247 2.71 1.18 -2.47
CA VAL A 247 4.08 1.05 -1.97
C VAL A 247 4.11 -0.10 -0.97
N THR A 248 4.92 -1.12 -1.20
CA THR A 248 5.04 -2.32 -0.35
C THR A 248 6.43 -2.40 0.30
N GLY A 249 6.62 -3.35 1.23
CA GLY A 249 7.91 -3.57 1.91
C GLY A 249 8.26 -2.51 2.96
N LEU A 250 7.27 -1.74 3.42
CA LEU A 250 7.45 -0.71 4.44
C LEU A 250 7.55 -1.31 5.83
N GLN A 251 8.29 -0.66 6.73
CA GLN A 251 8.35 -1.07 8.13
C GLN A 251 7.01 -0.80 8.82
N PRO A 252 6.53 -1.71 9.70
CA PRO A 252 5.29 -1.47 10.43
C PRO A 252 5.40 -0.35 11.45
N TYR A 253 4.25 0.21 11.84
CA TYR A 253 4.15 1.34 12.79
C TYR A 253 5.11 2.51 12.50
N THR A 254 5.38 2.78 11.23
CA THR A 254 6.38 3.75 10.78
C THR A 254 5.71 4.82 9.95
N ARG A 255 6.05 6.08 10.25
CA ARG A 255 5.61 7.24 9.45
C ARG A 255 6.50 7.38 8.22
N TYR A 256 5.86 7.48 7.05
CA TYR A 256 6.49 7.68 5.77
C TYR A 256 5.98 8.93 5.06
N TYR A 257 6.88 9.56 4.33
CA TYR A 257 6.65 10.70 3.45
C TYR A 257 6.83 10.23 2.01
N PHE A 258 5.89 10.57 1.14
CA PHE A 258 5.84 10.14 -0.25
C PHE A 258 5.80 11.37 -1.15
N ALA A 259 6.59 11.36 -2.22
CA ALA A 259 6.58 12.40 -3.24
C ALA A 259 6.90 11.80 -4.60
N MET A 260 6.55 12.50 -5.67
CA MET A 260 6.79 12.04 -7.03
C MET A 260 7.18 13.16 -7.99
N LYS A 261 7.87 12.79 -9.07
CA LYS A 261 8.11 13.61 -10.25
C LYS A 261 7.64 12.87 -11.50
N THR A 262 7.31 13.64 -12.54
CA THR A 262 6.88 13.11 -13.84
C THR A 262 7.84 13.57 -14.93
N ARG A 263 8.13 12.74 -15.93
CA ARG A 263 8.94 13.14 -17.10
C ARG A 263 8.21 12.96 -18.43
N ASP A 264 8.56 13.80 -19.40
CA ASP A 264 8.12 13.76 -20.80
C ASP A 264 8.99 12.82 -21.67
N GLU A 265 8.77 12.81 -22.99
CA GLU A 265 9.60 12.07 -23.95
C GLU A 265 10.98 12.73 -24.21
N VAL A 266 11.14 14.00 -23.85
CA VAL A 266 12.36 14.80 -24.03
C VAL A 266 12.95 15.10 -22.65
N PRO A 267 13.44 14.06 -21.95
CA PRO A 267 13.42 13.81 -20.50
C PRO A 267 13.47 15.02 -19.54
N ASN A 268 12.52 15.94 -19.64
CA ASN A 268 12.30 17.05 -18.73
C ASN A 268 11.48 16.54 -17.56
N TRP A 269 11.99 16.76 -16.35
CA TRP A 269 11.26 16.42 -15.13
C TRP A 269 10.39 17.60 -14.67
N SER A 270 9.18 17.28 -14.20
CA SER A 270 8.32 18.19 -13.47
C SER A 270 8.99 18.71 -12.19
N GLY A 271 8.39 19.73 -11.58
CA GLY A 271 8.63 20.03 -10.17
C GLY A 271 8.24 18.87 -9.26
N LEU A 272 8.70 18.91 -8.02
CA LEU A 272 8.31 17.96 -6.97
C LEU A 272 6.80 18.08 -6.70
N SER A 273 6.11 16.94 -6.54
CA SER A 273 4.72 16.94 -6.10
C SER A 273 4.54 17.56 -4.70
N ASN A 274 3.28 17.74 -4.27
CA ASN A 274 3.02 17.84 -2.84
C ASN A 274 3.52 16.58 -2.10
N VAL A 275 3.85 16.70 -0.82
CA VAL A 275 4.31 15.58 0.00
C VAL A 275 3.12 14.92 0.68
N ALA A 276 2.84 13.67 0.33
CA ALA A 276 1.84 12.86 1.03
C ALA A 276 2.47 12.20 2.27
N VAL A 277 1.69 12.04 3.34
CA VAL A 277 2.14 11.43 4.58
C VAL A 277 1.23 10.27 4.93
N GLY A 278 1.82 9.11 5.24
CA GLY A 278 1.11 7.92 5.69
C GLY A 278 1.83 7.25 6.85
N MET A 279 1.09 6.59 7.72
CA MET A 279 1.66 5.79 8.80
C MET A 279 1.19 4.35 8.64
N THR A 280 2.12 3.40 8.59
CA THR A 280 1.78 1.98 8.56
C THR A 280 1.19 1.55 9.90
N ILE A 281 0.40 0.47 9.88
CA ILE A 281 -0.32 -0.03 11.06
C ILE A 281 0.61 -0.86 11.93
N LEU A 282 0.43 -0.81 13.25
CA LEU A 282 1.09 -1.72 14.20
C LEU A 282 0.43 -3.10 14.11
N PRO A 283 1.17 -4.18 13.81
CA PRO A 283 0.63 -5.52 13.85
C PRO A 283 0.47 -5.98 15.30
N VAL A 284 -0.64 -6.64 15.60
CA VAL A 284 -0.95 -7.18 16.93
C VAL A 284 -1.27 -8.65 16.77
N ILE A 285 -0.47 -9.50 17.41
CA ILE A 285 -0.75 -10.94 17.53
C ILE A 285 -1.49 -11.22 18.83
N THR A 286 -2.62 -11.91 18.73
CA THR A 286 -3.47 -12.26 19.85
C THR A 286 -3.65 -13.77 19.90
N ILE A 287 -3.33 -14.38 21.04
CA ILE A 287 -3.70 -15.77 21.30
C ILE A 287 -5.22 -15.80 21.52
N THR A 288 -5.94 -16.51 20.65
CA THR A 288 -7.40 -16.57 20.66
C THR A 288 -7.91 -17.72 21.51
N GLN A 289 -7.20 -18.86 21.51
CA GLN A 289 -7.52 -20.01 22.36
C GLN A 289 -6.25 -20.74 22.79
N VAL A 290 -6.27 -21.23 24.02
CA VAL A 290 -5.37 -22.26 24.54
C VAL A 290 -6.24 -23.36 25.11
N ILE A 291 -6.22 -24.53 24.47
CA ILE A 291 -7.04 -25.68 24.82
C ILE A 291 -6.09 -26.81 25.21
N PRO A 292 -5.76 -26.97 26.50
CA PRO A 292 -5.11 -28.19 26.97
C PRO A 292 -6.06 -29.40 26.81
N PRO A 293 -5.53 -30.63 26.77
CA PRO A 293 -6.35 -31.84 26.75
C PRO A 293 -7.24 -31.91 27.99
N ASN A 294 -8.52 -31.58 27.85
CA ASN A 294 -9.47 -31.52 28.95
C ASN A 294 -10.80 -32.15 28.54
N GLY A 295 -11.70 -32.33 29.50
CA GLY A 295 -13.00 -32.99 29.28
C GLY A 295 -12.86 -34.51 29.26
N SER A 296 -12.98 -35.14 28.10
CA SER A 296 -12.85 -36.60 27.94
C SER A 296 -11.39 -37.07 27.79
N VAL A 297 -10.46 -36.16 27.57
CA VAL A 297 -9.01 -36.42 27.48
C VAL A 297 -8.34 -35.78 28.68
N SER A 298 -7.23 -36.39 29.12
CA SER A 298 -6.42 -35.87 30.23
C SER A 298 -5.22 -35.09 29.73
N PHE A 299 -4.84 -34.06 30.46
CA PHE A 299 -3.59 -33.35 30.27
C PHE A 299 -2.52 -33.97 31.16
N THR A 300 -1.64 -34.82 30.61
CA THR A 300 -0.56 -35.46 31.39
C THR A 300 0.73 -35.58 30.58
N THR A 301 1.78 -36.13 31.19
CA THR A 301 3.04 -36.49 30.53
C THR A 301 2.94 -37.64 29.53
N LEU A 302 1.81 -38.37 29.44
CA LEU A 302 1.70 -39.45 28.47
C LEU A 302 1.76 -38.90 27.03
N PRO A 303 2.50 -39.55 26.09
CA PRO A 303 2.61 -39.07 24.71
C PRO A 303 1.29 -38.90 23.94
N SER A 304 0.20 -39.55 24.40
CA SER A 304 -1.15 -39.40 23.83
C SER A 304 -1.96 -38.26 24.46
N GLU A 305 -1.47 -37.65 25.54
CA GLU A 305 -2.16 -36.73 26.44
C GLU A 305 -1.39 -35.40 26.64
N ASN A 306 -0.25 -35.23 25.96
CA ASN A 306 0.69 -34.14 26.16
C ASN A 306 0.63 -33.08 25.04
N ARG A 307 -0.55 -32.83 24.46
CA ARG A 307 -0.70 -31.90 23.32
C ARG A 307 -1.64 -30.74 23.63
N ILE A 308 -1.15 -29.51 23.61
CA ILE A 308 -1.97 -28.32 23.83
C ILE A 308 -2.32 -27.71 22.48
N ARG A 309 -3.61 -27.56 22.18
CA ARG A 309 -4.04 -26.85 20.97
C ARG A 309 -3.99 -25.35 21.24
N CYS A 310 -3.26 -24.62 20.42
CA CYS A 310 -3.13 -23.18 20.52
C CYS A 310 -3.58 -22.53 19.21
N THR A 311 -4.42 -21.50 19.32
CA THR A 311 -4.82 -20.70 18.17
C THR A 311 -4.46 -19.24 18.39
N ALA A 312 -4.01 -18.56 17.34
CA ALA A 312 -3.71 -17.14 17.34
C ALA A 312 -4.28 -16.46 16.09
N ASP A 313 -4.38 -15.15 16.17
CA ASP A 313 -4.79 -14.29 15.06
C ASP A 313 -3.90 -13.05 15.01
N ILE A 314 -3.64 -12.53 13.80
CA ILE A 314 -2.81 -11.33 13.61
C ILE A 314 -3.66 -10.22 13.02
N LYS A 315 -3.79 -9.12 13.75
CA LYS A 315 -4.43 -7.91 13.24
C LYS A 315 -3.41 -6.91 12.70
N PRO A 316 -3.74 -6.13 11.66
CA PRO A 316 -4.98 -6.19 10.88
C PRO A 316 -5.07 -7.40 9.92
N ASP A 317 -6.29 -7.91 9.67
CA ASP A 317 -6.62 -9.12 8.88
C ASP A 317 -5.97 -9.18 7.49
N SER A 318 -5.59 -8.02 6.94
CA SER A 318 -4.79 -7.93 5.71
C SER A 318 -3.45 -8.70 5.78
N LEU A 319 -3.02 -9.10 6.98
CA LEU A 319 -1.83 -9.92 7.22
C LEU A 319 -2.10 -11.43 7.24
N ASP A 320 -3.35 -11.85 7.43
CA ASP A 320 -3.71 -13.23 7.80
C ASP A 320 -3.16 -14.25 6.81
N ALA A 321 -3.40 -14.04 5.51
CA ALA A 321 -3.02 -15.02 4.48
C ALA A 321 -1.50 -15.22 4.33
N GLY A 322 -0.69 -14.19 4.63
CA GLY A 322 0.76 -14.23 4.47
C GLY A 322 1.51 -14.65 5.72
N TYR A 323 1.04 -14.23 6.90
CA TYR A 323 1.79 -14.34 8.15
C TYR A 323 1.21 -15.35 9.16
N ASN A 324 -0.05 -15.79 9.02
CA ASN A 324 -0.61 -16.79 9.94
C ASN A 324 0.17 -18.10 9.94
N ASN A 325 0.65 -18.53 8.78
CA ASN A 325 1.48 -19.73 8.65
C ASN A 325 2.92 -19.54 9.16
N GLN A 326 3.29 -18.30 9.52
CA GLN A 326 4.62 -17.93 10.00
C GLN A 326 4.63 -17.63 11.51
N ILE A 327 3.48 -17.68 12.18
CA ILE A 327 3.42 -17.55 13.64
C ILE A 327 4.23 -18.67 14.26
N GLU A 328 5.22 -18.30 15.06
CA GLU A 328 6.03 -19.21 15.87
C GLU A 328 5.51 -19.19 17.31
N TRP A 329 5.41 -20.37 17.91
CA TRP A 329 4.96 -20.53 19.28
C TRP A 329 6.14 -20.84 20.20
N GLU A 330 6.20 -20.10 21.30
CA GLU A 330 7.09 -20.34 22.43
C GLU A 330 6.24 -20.86 23.58
N ILE A 331 6.69 -21.96 24.19
CA ILE A 331 6.05 -22.54 25.36
C ILE A 331 7.12 -22.91 26.37
N ASP A 332 6.98 -22.35 27.56
CA ASP A 332 7.94 -22.50 28.65
C ASP A 332 7.22 -22.87 29.95
N ASP A 333 8.02 -23.24 30.94
CA ASP A 333 7.60 -23.33 32.32
C ASP A 333 6.94 -22.03 32.80
N ASP A 334 5.91 -22.12 33.65
CA ASP A 334 5.22 -20.95 34.18
C ASP A 334 6.11 -20.21 35.20
N PRO A 335 6.66 -19.02 34.88
CA PRO A 335 7.58 -18.33 35.77
C PRO A 335 6.90 -17.77 37.04
N ARG A 336 5.57 -17.90 37.15
CA ARG A 336 4.78 -17.43 38.29
C ARG A 336 4.69 -18.46 39.40
N ASP A 337 5.03 -19.71 39.12
CA ASP A 337 5.15 -20.75 40.14
C ASP A 337 6.62 -21.08 40.44
N SER A 338 6.84 -21.85 41.51
CA SER A 338 8.17 -22.27 41.95
C SER A 338 8.51 -23.71 41.52
N ASN A 339 7.61 -24.37 40.79
CA ASN A 339 7.62 -25.82 40.60
C ASN A 339 7.82 -26.14 39.11
N PRO A 340 9.02 -26.56 38.70
CA PRO A 340 9.33 -26.66 37.28
C PRO A 340 8.53 -27.76 36.59
N SER A 341 7.69 -27.36 35.65
CA SER A 341 6.90 -28.22 34.76
C SER A 341 7.71 -28.74 33.57
N GLY A 342 8.87 -28.13 33.31
CA GLY A 342 9.82 -28.51 32.25
C GLY A 342 9.78 -27.57 31.04
N ASN A 343 10.70 -27.79 30.08
CA ASN A 343 10.79 -26.97 28.86
C ASN A 343 10.41 -27.77 27.61
N PRO A 344 9.20 -27.58 27.07
CA PRO A 344 8.78 -28.18 25.83
C PRO A 344 9.37 -27.44 24.62
N ASN A 345 10.57 -27.86 24.18
CA ASN A 345 11.24 -27.34 22.98
C ASN A 345 10.58 -27.79 21.65
N ASP A 346 9.28 -27.58 21.48
CA ASP A 346 8.57 -27.85 20.22
C ASP A 346 8.28 -26.55 19.46
N ILE A 347 9.09 -26.25 18.45
CA ILE A 347 8.89 -25.10 17.57
C ILE A 347 7.88 -25.49 16.49
N GLN A 348 6.60 -25.20 16.73
CA GLN A 348 5.57 -25.30 15.69
C GLN A 348 5.29 -23.93 15.05
N ARG A 349 4.92 -23.97 13.77
CA ARG A 349 4.52 -22.80 12.98
C ARG A 349 3.07 -22.92 12.56
N GLY A 350 2.35 -21.81 12.62
CA GLY A 350 0.95 -21.72 12.18
C GLY A 350 0.07 -21.01 13.20
N ASN A 351 -1.12 -20.62 12.76
CA ASN A 351 -2.11 -19.95 13.59
C ASN A 351 -3.05 -20.92 14.33
N ASP A 352 -2.99 -22.21 14.02
CA ASP A 352 -3.67 -23.30 14.72
C ASP A 352 -2.71 -24.49 14.78
N VAL A 353 -2.17 -24.75 15.97
CA VAL A 353 -1.10 -25.72 16.20
C VAL A 353 -1.46 -26.65 17.36
N GLN A 354 -0.80 -27.81 17.42
CA GLN A 354 -0.90 -28.73 18.56
C GLN A 354 0.49 -28.91 19.16
N LEU A 355 0.87 -28.01 20.06
CA LEU A 355 2.17 -28.01 20.71
C LEU A 355 2.35 -29.28 21.53
N GLN A 356 3.39 -30.05 21.23
CA GLN A 356 3.71 -31.25 21.98
C GLN A 356 4.58 -30.88 23.18
N ILE A 357 4.08 -31.21 24.37
CA ILE A 357 4.79 -31.00 25.61
C ILE A 357 5.83 -32.10 25.80
N THR A 358 7.09 -31.75 25.58
CA THR A 358 8.23 -32.63 25.89
C THR A 358 8.65 -32.38 27.32
N MET A 359 8.39 -33.34 28.20
CA MET A 359 8.72 -33.18 29.62
C MET A 359 10.03 -33.88 30.00
N PRO A 360 10.80 -33.31 30.94
CA PRO A 360 11.92 -34.01 31.55
C PRO A 360 11.41 -35.22 32.35
N PRO A 361 12.26 -36.23 32.61
CA PRO A 361 11.95 -37.32 33.55
C PRO A 361 11.57 -36.78 34.93
N VAL A 362 10.77 -37.52 35.69
CA VAL A 362 10.53 -37.24 37.12
C VAL A 362 11.87 -37.30 37.85
N PRO A 363 12.21 -36.34 38.73
CA PRO A 363 13.39 -36.44 39.58
C PRO A 363 13.43 -37.78 40.33
N ALA A 364 14.58 -38.44 40.36
CA ALA A 364 14.71 -39.81 40.87
C ALA A 364 14.49 -39.94 42.39
N ASP A 365 14.42 -38.82 43.11
CA ASP A 365 14.39 -38.70 44.56
C ASP A 365 13.07 -38.15 45.11
N THR A 366 12.03 -38.01 44.28
CA THR A 366 10.71 -37.56 44.73
C THR A 366 9.66 -38.66 44.64
N ASP A 367 8.64 -38.57 45.50
CA ASP A 367 7.47 -39.46 45.52
C ASP A 367 6.54 -39.25 44.29
N GLY A 368 7.03 -38.65 43.20
CA GLY A 368 6.25 -37.99 42.15
C GLY A 368 6.42 -36.46 42.23
N ARG A 369 5.80 -35.70 41.31
CA ARG A 369 5.90 -34.22 41.33
C ARG A 369 5.00 -33.58 42.38
N GLY A 370 3.76 -34.06 42.52
CA GLY A 370 2.83 -33.57 43.56
C GLY A 370 2.31 -32.14 43.37
N PHE A 371 2.71 -31.44 42.31
CA PHE A 371 2.21 -30.12 41.88
C PHE A 371 1.65 -30.19 40.45
N PRO A 372 0.71 -29.32 40.07
CA PRO A 372 0.17 -29.30 38.71
C PRO A 372 1.22 -28.80 37.73
N LEU A 373 1.20 -29.33 36.51
CA LEU A 373 1.97 -28.77 35.42
C LEU A 373 1.35 -27.44 34.96
N SER A 374 2.15 -26.39 34.84
CA SER A 374 1.75 -25.06 34.40
C SER A 374 2.71 -24.56 33.32
N TYR A 375 2.17 -23.92 32.28
CA TYR A 375 2.94 -23.43 31.14
C TYR A 375 2.60 -22.00 30.78
N ARG A 376 3.63 -21.23 30.42
CA ARG A 376 3.55 -19.93 29.76
C ARG A 376 3.59 -20.14 28.25
N ILE A 377 2.67 -19.53 27.53
CA ILE A 377 2.54 -19.66 26.08
C ILE A 377 2.56 -18.28 25.44
N VAL A 378 3.39 -18.13 24.42
CA VAL A 378 3.58 -16.90 23.68
C VAL A 378 3.58 -17.21 22.18
N ALA A 379 2.91 -16.36 21.40
CA ALA A 379 2.96 -16.42 19.95
C ALA A 379 3.80 -15.24 19.45
N SER A 380 4.61 -15.46 18.41
CA SER A 380 5.42 -14.41 17.80
C SER A 380 5.45 -14.52 16.28
N VAL A 381 5.72 -13.40 15.61
CA VAL A 381 5.89 -13.36 14.15
C VAL A 381 6.93 -12.32 13.76
N VAL A 382 7.75 -12.62 12.76
CA VAL A 382 8.72 -11.69 12.20
C VAL A 382 8.15 -11.04 10.94
N ILE A 383 8.04 -9.71 10.94
CA ILE A 383 7.56 -8.91 9.81
C ILE A 383 8.64 -7.89 9.47
N ASN A 384 9.21 -7.96 8.26
CA ASN A 384 10.25 -7.05 7.78
C ASN A 384 11.45 -6.88 8.74
N ASN A 385 11.91 -7.99 9.35
CA ASN A 385 13.00 -8.09 10.33
C ASN A 385 12.69 -7.53 11.73
N ALA A 386 11.42 -7.22 12.03
CA ALA A 386 10.98 -6.89 13.38
C ALA A 386 10.11 -8.03 13.95
N THR A 387 10.36 -8.40 15.21
CA THR A 387 9.59 -9.43 15.92
C THR A 387 8.43 -8.78 16.68
N TYR A 388 7.24 -9.35 16.52
CA TYR A 388 6.02 -8.97 17.24
C TYR A 388 5.54 -10.15 18.06
N THR A 389 5.23 -9.90 19.32
CA THR A 389 4.95 -10.95 20.32
C THR A 389 3.61 -10.69 20.99
N SER A 390 2.86 -11.76 21.26
CA SER A 390 1.57 -11.66 21.94
C SER A 390 1.75 -11.38 23.43
N VAL A 391 0.66 -10.97 24.09
CA VAL A 391 0.58 -11.12 25.54
C VAL A 391 0.67 -12.61 25.89
N ALA A 392 1.43 -12.94 26.93
CA ALA A 392 1.56 -14.31 27.39
C ALA A 392 0.22 -14.84 27.93
N THR A 393 -0.13 -16.04 27.52
CA THR A 393 -1.28 -16.81 28.04
C THR A 393 -0.75 -17.99 28.85
N TYR A 394 -1.55 -18.49 29.78
CA TYR A 394 -1.13 -19.54 30.69
C TYR A 394 -2.16 -20.65 30.75
N THR A 395 -1.69 -21.86 31.00
CA THR A 395 -2.55 -23.03 31.22
C THR A 395 -1.94 -23.93 32.28
N THR A 396 -2.79 -24.53 33.08
CA THR A 396 -2.41 -25.35 34.24
C THR A 396 -3.29 -26.60 34.27
N GLN A 397 -2.72 -27.75 34.64
CA GLN A 397 -3.49 -28.97 34.91
C GLN A 397 -4.59 -28.72 35.94
N ASP A 398 -5.70 -29.43 35.78
CA ASP A 398 -6.73 -29.47 36.83
C ASP A 398 -6.42 -30.55 37.89
N GLU A 399 -7.24 -30.58 38.95
CA GLU A 399 -7.04 -31.52 40.07
C GLU A 399 -7.06 -32.99 39.63
N MET A 400 -7.88 -33.34 38.64
CA MET A 400 -8.02 -34.73 38.22
C MET A 400 -6.81 -35.18 37.41
N ASP A 401 -6.31 -34.31 36.54
CA ASP A 401 -5.08 -34.53 35.81
C ASP A 401 -3.87 -34.53 36.73
N GLN A 402 -3.86 -33.74 37.80
CA GLN A 402 -2.82 -33.81 38.83
C GLN A 402 -2.79 -35.19 39.52
N ILE A 403 -3.95 -35.71 39.95
CA ILE A 403 -4.02 -37.06 40.55
C ILE A 403 -3.58 -38.13 39.55
N ARG A 404 -4.03 -38.02 38.29
CA ARG A 404 -3.62 -38.94 37.23
C ARG A 404 -2.13 -38.86 36.93
N GLN A 405 -1.55 -37.66 37.00
CA GLN A 405 -0.12 -37.44 36.82
C GLN A 405 0.69 -38.25 37.84
N GLU A 406 0.20 -38.44 39.07
CA GLU A 406 0.83 -39.30 40.07
C GLU A 406 0.93 -40.78 39.61
N TYR A 407 -0.09 -41.32 38.93
CA TYR A 407 -0.03 -42.70 38.40
C TYR A 407 1.04 -42.85 37.32
N ILE A 408 1.26 -41.79 36.55
CA ILE A 408 2.23 -41.79 35.46
C ILE A 408 3.64 -41.59 36.02
N ASP A 409 3.83 -40.58 36.88
CA ASP A 409 5.10 -40.25 37.50
C ASP A 409 5.67 -41.43 38.31
N MET A 410 4.80 -42.11 39.07
CA MET A 410 5.19 -43.26 39.89
C MET A 410 5.12 -44.60 39.13
N ASN A 411 4.94 -44.55 37.81
CA ASN A 411 4.87 -45.70 36.91
C ASN A 411 3.93 -46.83 37.39
N LYS A 412 2.72 -46.48 37.84
CA LYS A 412 1.73 -47.46 38.30
C LYS A 412 1.30 -48.38 37.15
N THR A 413 1.05 -49.64 37.50
CA THR A 413 0.70 -50.70 36.56
C THR A 413 -0.54 -50.32 35.74
N THR A 414 -1.58 -49.84 36.41
CA THR A 414 -2.80 -49.33 35.77
C THR A 414 -2.86 -47.82 35.94
N LYS A 415 -3.23 -47.11 34.87
CA LYS A 415 -3.42 -45.65 34.86
C LYS A 415 -4.92 -45.38 34.63
N PRO A 416 -5.72 -45.18 35.69
CA PRO A 416 -7.18 -45.09 35.59
C PRO A 416 -7.59 -43.95 34.67
N ALA A 417 -8.47 -44.21 33.70
CA ALA A 417 -9.01 -43.21 32.77
C ALA A 417 -9.59 -41.99 33.51
N ARG A 418 -9.60 -40.82 32.88
CA ARG A 418 -10.17 -39.58 33.43
C ARG A 418 -11.61 -39.78 33.89
N THR A 419 -12.39 -40.54 33.13
CA THR A 419 -13.79 -40.88 33.44
C THR A 419 -13.98 -41.77 34.67
N ALA A 420 -12.93 -42.35 35.25
CA ALA A 420 -13.02 -43.16 36.46
C ALA A 420 -13.13 -42.31 37.74
N PHE A 421 -12.78 -41.02 37.66
CA PHE A 421 -12.81 -40.11 38.80
C PHE A 421 -14.20 -39.49 38.94
N VAL A 422 -14.72 -39.53 40.16
CA VAL A 422 -15.99 -38.93 40.53
C VAL A 422 -15.73 -37.66 41.32
N ASN A 423 -16.51 -36.64 41.01
CA ASN A 423 -16.44 -35.32 41.64
C ASN A 423 -17.23 -35.30 42.97
N ALA A 424 -16.67 -34.69 44.01
CA ALA A 424 -17.28 -34.58 45.33
C ALA A 424 -18.62 -33.85 45.34
N GLN A 425 -18.76 -32.82 44.51
CA GLN A 425 -19.98 -32.02 44.42
C GLN A 425 -21.12 -32.73 43.69
N THR A 426 -20.81 -33.61 42.73
CA THR A 426 -21.83 -34.38 41.98
C THR A 426 -22.01 -35.81 42.50
N TYR A 427 -21.23 -36.21 43.51
CA TYR A 427 -21.31 -37.55 44.08
C TYR A 427 -22.68 -37.78 44.70
N VAL A 428 -23.38 -38.78 44.19
CA VAL A 428 -24.64 -39.25 44.77
C VAL A 428 -24.30 -40.21 45.90
N ASN A 429 -24.50 -39.76 47.14
CA ASN A 429 -24.24 -40.59 48.31
C ASN A 429 -25.16 -41.83 48.30
N PRO A 430 -24.61 -43.05 48.23
CA PRO A 430 -25.40 -44.28 48.18
C PRO A 430 -26.09 -44.56 49.51
N GLY A 431 -25.70 -43.91 50.61
CA GLY A 431 -26.33 -44.07 51.91
C GLY A 431 -25.47 -43.55 53.05
N HIS A 432 -24.83 -44.46 53.78
CA HIS A 432 -24.13 -44.14 55.02
C HIS A 432 -22.70 -43.60 54.79
N PHE A 433 -22.08 -43.95 53.67
CA PHE A 433 -20.69 -43.61 53.38
C PHE A 433 -20.59 -42.38 52.48
N VAL A 434 -20.42 -41.21 53.10
CA VAL A 434 -20.20 -39.95 52.37
C VAL A 434 -18.84 -39.92 51.66
N PHE A 435 -18.71 -39.10 50.61
CA PHE A 435 -17.49 -38.96 49.81
C PHE A 435 -16.22 -38.82 50.66
N ASN A 436 -16.23 -37.91 51.65
CA ASN A 436 -15.09 -37.67 52.54
C ASN A 436 -14.80 -38.84 53.49
N ALA A 437 -15.73 -39.75 53.77
CA ALA A 437 -15.39 -40.94 54.55
C ALA A 437 -14.49 -41.87 53.73
N ILE A 438 -14.71 -41.94 52.41
CA ILE A 438 -14.03 -42.86 51.52
C ILE A 438 -12.80 -42.23 50.85
N ASN A 439 -12.82 -40.94 50.48
CA ASN A 439 -11.67 -40.30 49.85
C ASN A 439 -10.63 -39.87 50.89
N TRP A 440 -9.51 -40.56 50.94
CA TRP A 440 -8.38 -40.27 51.83
C TRP A 440 -7.19 -39.64 51.10
N SER A 441 -7.35 -39.28 49.83
CA SER A 441 -6.30 -38.63 49.03
C SER A 441 -6.12 -37.18 49.46
N VAL A 442 -4.87 -36.76 49.59
CA VAL A 442 -4.50 -35.39 49.96
C VAL A 442 -3.58 -34.84 48.88
N ASN A 443 -3.92 -33.66 48.37
CA ASN A 443 -3.11 -32.93 47.41
C ASN A 443 -1.79 -32.53 48.07
N PRO A 444 -0.63 -33.03 47.59
CA PRO A 444 0.65 -32.74 48.22
C PRO A 444 1.01 -31.25 48.20
N ALA A 445 0.57 -30.51 47.18
CA ALA A 445 0.86 -29.08 47.05
C ALA A 445 0.04 -28.21 48.01
N THR A 446 -1.20 -28.58 48.33
CA THR A 446 -2.11 -27.75 49.14
C THR A 446 -2.39 -28.29 50.53
N GLY A 447 -2.07 -29.57 50.80
CA GLY A 447 -2.41 -30.27 52.04
C GLY A 447 -3.90 -30.56 52.22
N SER A 448 -4.75 -30.16 51.25
CA SER A 448 -6.20 -30.37 51.29
C SER A 448 -6.59 -31.68 50.61
N ARG A 449 -7.78 -32.22 50.91
CA ARG A 449 -8.29 -33.40 50.18
C ARG A 449 -8.63 -33.02 48.75
N TYR A 450 -8.32 -33.90 47.81
CA TYR A 450 -8.80 -33.75 46.44
C TYR A 450 -10.33 -33.80 46.38
N ASN A 451 -10.94 -33.01 45.49
CA ASN A 451 -12.37 -33.12 45.21
C ASN A 451 -12.72 -34.27 44.26
N TRP A 452 -11.73 -35.06 43.87
CA TRP A 452 -11.85 -36.15 42.92
C TRP A 452 -11.27 -37.43 43.52
N ALA A 453 -11.96 -38.54 43.28
CA ALA A 453 -11.53 -39.85 43.74
C ALA A 453 -12.18 -40.97 42.92
N ILE A 454 -11.62 -42.17 42.99
CA ILE A 454 -12.17 -43.36 42.36
C ILE A 454 -13.05 -44.08 43.38
N PHE A 455 -14.33 -44.29 43.07
CA PHE A 455 -15.30 -44.98 43.94
C PHE A 455 -15.98 -46.14 43.24
N THR A 456 -15.27 -47.25 43.09
CA THR A 456 -15.93 -48.50 42.68
C THR A 456 -16.52 -49.23 43.89
N ILE A 457 -16.01 -48.96 45.10
CA ILE A 457 -16.39 -49.70 46.33
C ILE A 457 -17.58 -49.11 47.11
N GLY A 458 -17.93 -47.83 46.92
CA GLY A 458 -18.90 -47.13 47.80
C GLY A 458 -20.29 -47.77 47.83
N GLN A 459 -20.85 -48.12 46.66
CA GLN A 459 -22.14 -48.83 46.60
C GLN A 459 -22.03 -50.25 47.15
N HIS A 460 -20.91 -50.93 46.91
CA HIS A 460 -20.68 -52.26 47.45
C HIS A 460 -20.63 -52.24 48.98
N LEU A 461 -20.04 -51.21 49.60
CA LEU A 461 -20.04 -51.04 51.05
C LEU A 461 -21.44 -50.82 51.62
N GLU A 462 -22.25 -50.01 50.94
CA GLU A 462 -23.63 -49.81 51.36
C GLU A 462 -24.45 -51.10 51.24
N ASN A 463 -24.23 -51.89 50.18
CA ASN A 463 -24.86 -53.21 50.03
C ASN A 463 -24.44 -54.17 51.15
N ILE A 464 -23.15 -54.20 51.50
CA ILE A 464 -22.64 -55.00 52.64
C ILE A 464 -23.29 -54.53 53.94
N ARG A 465 -23.38 -53.21 54.17
CA ARG A 465 -24.02 -52.62 55.36
C ARG A 465 -25.48 -53.03 55.48
N ALA A 466 -26.23 -52.93 54.39
CA ALA A 466 -27.62 -53.35 54.32
C ALA A 466 -27.76 -54.85 54.57
N ALA A 467 -26.89 -55.67 53.96
CA ALA A 467 -26.84 -57.11 54.17
C ALA A 467 -26.64 -57.44 55.65
N ILE A 468 -25.67 -56.86 56.34
CA ILE A 468 -25.43 -57.19 57.75
C ILE A 468 -26.40 -56.51 58.75
N GLY A 469 -27.56 -56.01 58.27
CA GLY A 469 -28.62 -55.48 59.13
C GLY A 469 -28.47 -54.00 59.47
N ASN A 470 -27.92 -53.20 58.55
CA ASN A 470 -27.74 -51.75 58.70
C ASN A 470 -26.82 -51.34 59.86
N GLN A 471 -25.87 -52.21 60.25
CA GLN A 471 -24.93 -51.93 61.32
C GLN A 471 -24.02 -50.74 60.99
N ILE A 472 -23.56 -50.03 62.02
CA ILE A 472 -22.62 -48.92 61.86
C ILE A 472 -21.26 -49.49 61.50
N MET A 473 -20.71 -49.04 60.38
CA MET A 473 -19.35 -49.35 59.92
C MET A 473 -18.60 -48.04 59.74
N SER A 474 -17.43 -47.90 60.35
CA SER A 474 -16.56 -46.74 60.12
C SER A 474 -15.56 -47.05 59.00
N VAL A 475 -15.20 -46.03 58.22
CA VAL A 475 -14.11 -46.12 57.25
C VAL A 475 -12.86 -45.51 57.86
N ASN A 476 -11.86 -46.35 58.08
CA ASN A 476 -10.55 -45.96 58.62
C ASN A 476 -9.59 -45.51 57.51
N SER A 477 -9.74 -46.06 56.31
CA SER A 477 -9.03 -45.61 55.10
C SER A 477 -9.79 -46.06 53.86
N GLY A 478 -9.85 -45.23 52.82
CA GLY A 478 -10.50 -45.61 51.56
C GLY A 478 -9.59 -45.36 50.37
N TYR A 479 -10.12 -44.74 49.32
CA TYR A 479 -9.34 -44.37 48.15
C TYR A 479 -8.17 -43.46 48.53
N ARG A 480 -6.98 -43.79 48.04
CA ARG A 480 -5.73 -43.02 48.24
C ARG A 480 -5.09 -42.77 46.89
N SER A 481 -4.67 -41.54 46.62
CA SER A 481 -3.84 -41.26 45.45
C SER A 481 -2.49 -42.00 45.57
N PRO A 482 -1.79 -42.24 44.45
CA PRO A 482 -0.50 -42.92 44.48
C PRO A 482 0.51 -42.34 45.48
N ILE A 483 0.63 -41.01 45.55
CA ILE A 483 1.52 -40.34 46.51
C ILE A 483 1.06 -40.62 47.94
N ARG A 484 -0.24 -40.49 48.20
CA ARG A 484 -0.80 -40.77 49.53
C ARG A 484 -0.62 -42.23 49.94
N GLN A 485 -0.72 -43.17 49.01
CA GLN A 485 -0.47 -44.58 49.28
C GLN A 485 0.97 -44.83 49.71
N LEU A 486 1.95 -44.19 49.05
CA LEU A 486 3.35 -44.30 49.42
C LEU A 486 3.60 -43.75 50.83
N GLN A 487 2.97 -42.64 51.20
CA GLN A 487 3.07 -42.04 52.54
C GLN A 487 2.47 -42.92 53.64
N VAL A 488 1.35 -43.61 53.36
CA VAL A 488 0.64 -44.41 54.38
C VAL A 488 1.20 -45.82 54.48
N ASN A 489 1.52 -46.46 53.34
CA ASN A 489 2.09 -47.80 53.31
C ASN A 489 3.02 -47.99 52.09
N PRO A 490 4.32 -47.68 52.24
CA PRO A 490 5.28 -47.72 51.14
C PRO A 490 5.59 -49.14 50.66
N THR A 491 5.35 -50.17 51.48
CA THR A 491 5.60 -51.58 51.11
C THR A 491 4.55 -52.15 50.16
N ALA A 492 3.42 -51.46 49.98
CA ALA A 492 2.33 -51.87 49.09
C ALA A 492 2.06 -50.79 48.01
N PRO A 493 3.01 -50.54 47.08
CA PRO A 493 2.89 -49.45 46.11
C PRO A 493 1.78 -49.66 45.06
N GLU A 494 1.29 -50.89 44.90
CA GLU A 494 0.20 -51.29 44.00
C GLU A 494 -1.06 -51.70 44.78
N SER A 495 -1.22 -51.14 45.98
CA SER A 495 -2.40 -51.37 46.83
C SER A 495 -3.70 -51.08 46.10
N ARG A 496 -4.69 -51.95 46.29
CA ARG A 496 -6.07 -51.82 45.80
C ARG A 496 -6.73 -50.47 46.16
N HIS A 497 -6.27 -49.82 47.24
CA HIS A 497 -6.74 -48.47 47.61
C HIS A 497 -6.51 -47.40 46.53
N ILE A 498 -5.47 -47.54 45.69
CA ILE A 498 -5.22 -46.61 44.58
C ILE A 498 -6.13 -46.87 43.38
N TYR A 499 -6.90 -47.95 43.38
CA TYR A 499 -7.84 -48.27 42.30
C TYR A 499 -9.29 -48.09 42.74
N GLY A 500 -9.52 -47.57 43.96
CA GLY A 500 -10.84 -47.24 44.49
C GLY A 500 -11.70 -48.45 44.86
N ASP A 501 -11.09 -49.64 44.90
CA ASP A 501 -11.75 -50.93 45.10
C ASP A 501 -11.37 -51.61 46.42
N ALA A 502 -10.71 -50.88 47.33
CA ALA A 502 -10.45 -51.31 48.70
C ALA A 502 -10.77 -50.22 49.71
N VAL A 503 -11.17 -50.66 50.90
CA VAL A 503 -11.44 -49.83 52.06
C VAL A 503 -11.02 -50.59 53.33
N ASP A 504 -10.46 -49.86 54.28
CA ASP A 504 -10.16 -50.33 55.62
C ASP A 504 -11.36 -49.94 56.49
N ILE A 505 -12.10 -50.93 56.95
CA ILE A 505 -13.26 -50.72 57.82
C ILE A 505 -12.89 -50.92 59.29
N GLY A 506 -13.49 -50.12 60.16
CA GLY A 506 -13.45 -50.36 61.60
C GLY A 506 -14.37 -51.54 61.94
N LEU A 507 -13.78 -52.58 62.53
CA LEU A 507 -14.52 -53.72 63.05
C LEU A 507 -15.11 -53.38 64.42
N ARG A 508 -16.24 -54.00 64.74
CA ARG A 508 -16.79 -54.07 66.10
C ARG A 508 -16.51 -55.46 66.65
N ASP A 509 -16.61 -55.60 67.95
CA ASP A 509 -16.71 -56.90 68.61
C ASP A 509 -18.08 -57.53 68.26
N TRP A 510 -18.08 -58.47 67.31
CA TRP A 510 -19.27 -59.14 66.78
C TRP A 510 -19.59 -60.45 67.49
N ASP A 511 -18.60 -61.09 68.10
CA ASP A 511 -18.80 -62.30 68.90
C ASP A 511 -19.08 -62.01 70.39
N GLY A 512 -18.89 -60.75 70.83
CA GLY A 512 -19.16 -60.27 72.18
C GLY A 512 -18.08 -60.66 73.19
N ASN A 513 -16.87 -61.00 72.72
CA ASN A 513 -15.78 -61.48 73.57
C ASN A 513 -14.97 -60.36 74.26
N GLY A 514 -15.30 -59.10 73.97
CA GLY A 514 -14.66 -57.90 74.51
C GLY A 514 -13.45 -57.41 73.70
N ASN A 515 -13.06 -58.11 72.64
CA ASN A 515 -11.97 -57.73 71.74
C ASN A 515 -12.48 -57.53 70.32
N THR A 516 -11.71 -56.80 69.52
CA THR A 516 -11.95 -56.69 68.09
C THR A 516 -10.80 -57.39 67.37
N ASP A 517 -11.07 -58.55 66.80
CA ASP A 517 -10.05 -59.44 66.24
C ASP A 517 -10.45 -60.01 64.85
N GLU A 518 -9.67 -61.00 64.37
CA GLU A 518 -9.89 -61.60 63.07
C GLU A 518 -11.22 -62.38 62.99
N LEU A 519 -11.70 -62.94 64.10
CA LEU A 519 -12.95 -63.69 64.14
C LEU A 519 -14.13 -62.78 63.83
N ASP A 520 -14.11 -61.54 64.33
CA ASP A 520 -15.12 -60.53 64.03
C ASP A 520 -15.19 -60.17 62.54
N TYR A 521 -14.02 -60.07 61.89
CA TYR A 521 -13.95 -59.89 60.45
C TYR A 521 -14.61 -61.05 59.71
N TRP A 522 -14.30 -62.30 60.09
CA TRP A 522 -14.87 -63.49 59.46
C TRP A 522 -16.38 -63.59 59.69
N ILE A 523 -16.88 -63.21 60.87
CA ILE A 523 -18.32 -63.16 61.17
C ILE A 523 -19.01 -62.15 60.26
N MET A 524 -18.49 -60.93 60.18
CA MET A 524 -19.04 -59.88 59.31
C MET A 524 -19.00 -60.31 57.83
N ARG A 525 -17.86 -60.85 57.38
CA ARG A 525 -17.68 -61.34 56.00
C ARG A 525 -18.67 -62.44 55.66
N ARG A 526 -18.78 -63.48 56.50
CA ARG A 526 -19.75 -64.58 56.26
C ARG A 526 -21.18 -64.09 56.28
N ALA A 527 -21.52 -63.14 57.15
CA ALA A 527 -22.85 -62.53 57.19
C ALA A 527 -23.18 -61.76 55.91
N ALA A 528 -22.18 -61.09 55.32
CA ALA A 528 -22.32 -60.43 54.02
C ALA A 528 -22.44 -61.45 52.87
N GLU A 529 -21.56 -62.46 52.83
CA GLU A 529 -21.55 -63.52 51.81
C GLU A 529 -22.86 -64.33 51.82
N ALA A 530 -23.38 -64.69 53.00
CA ALA A 530 -24.67 -65.39 53.14
C ALA A 530 -25.86 -64.59 52.58
N LYS A 531 -25.69 -63.29 52.36
CA LYS A 531 -26.69 -62.39 51.78
C LYS A 531 -26.33 -61.93 50.37
N GLY A 532 -25.40 -62.62 49.71
CA GLY A 532 -25.08 -62.43 48.31
C GLY A 532 -24.10 -61.29 48.01
N ALA A 533 -23.42 -60.74 49.03
CA ALA A 533 -22.26 -59.88 48.80
C ALA A 533 -21.07 -60.75 48.38
N THR A 534 -20.38 -60.36 47.30
CA THR A 534 -19.19 -61.05 46.78
C THR A 534 -17.93 -60.24 47.01
#